data_AF-A0AAW0DRC5-F1
#
_entry.id   AF-A0AAW0DRC5-F1
#
_cell.length_a   1.000
_cell.length_b   1.000
_cell.length_c   1.000
_cell.angle_alpha   90.00
_cell.angle_beta   90.00
_cell.angle_gamma   90.00
#
_symmetry.space_group_name_H-M   'P 1'
#
loop_
_entity.id
_entity.type
_entity.pdbx_description
1 polymer ?
#
loop_
_entity_poly.entity_id
_entity_poly.type
_entity_poly.pdbx_seq_one_letter_code
_entity_poly.pdbx_strand_id
1 'polypeptide(L)'
;MPILTPSQSAPEGSDASETSSFPTDSKGAAKPTNHQDIDVSTSIDTSRSNTVAKITLDVENLNSEIASELSSALVGHVLFLKNQVPFPVMQLSRMPGAKSTPKALKLRTDLMSSFDTLSSHLHTTFNALSTAFALATESSSRPTRLAYLAILVGPSIGSAKTKIMLGLDGLVTKVWGERDDLNEEPEDSDSEDESDDDDSEEDKDDDEEGPELSDTDSDESEASSPLPSRSPSPSPEISPLPAPPSAPKAVRPPNRILAQTLATADHSMSAELGMFDCLFAFGHCSFSNTCLAPTQTHILIRAPRRFTHPSWIPRQNFSSTLDSALREFREEAGDLAAERPPSKSRSKAPKVEGVWVTCRNPGVEFSGEDAVEDEEHEMIWWSWDGKLVGFNDW
;
A
#
# COMPACT_ATOMS: atom_id res chain seq x y z
N MET A 1 -0.95 6.12 -65.33
CA MET A 1 -1.32 4.68 -65.36
C MET A 1 -2.14 4.40 -64.12
N PRO A 2 -3.45 4.09 -64.22
CA PRO A 2 -4.28 3.79 -63.06
C PRO A 2 -4.09 2.32 -62.66
N ILE A 3 -3.74 2.08 -61.38
CA ILE A 3 -3.63 0.74 -60.80
C ILE A 3 -4.89 0.47 -59.98
N LEU A 4 -5.53 -0.64 -60.35
CA LEU A 4 -6.77 -1.19 -59.82
C LEU A 4 -6.62 -1.68 -58.37
N THR A 5 -7.58 -1.33 -57.52
CA THR A 5 -7.83 -1.96 -56.21
C THR A 5 -8.66 -3.24 -56.37
N PRO A 6 -8.32 -4.35 -55.69
CA PRO A 6 -9.25 -5.46 -55.53
C PRO A 6 -10.09 -5.30 -54.25
N SER A 7 -11.40 -5.38 -54.45
CA SER A 7 -12.44 -5.62 -53.47
C SER A 7 -12.31 -7.06 -52.94
N GLN A 8 -12.32 -7.25 -51.62
CA GLN A 8 -12.51 -8.57 -51.02
C GLN A 8 -13.59 -8.52 -49.94
N SER A 9 -14.46 -9.51 -50.08
CA SER A 9 -15.73 -9.79 -49.44
C SER A 9 -15.63 -10.38 -48.04
N ALA A 10 -16.68 -10.16 -47.25
CA ALA A 10 -16.93 -10.76 -45.95
C ALA A 10 -17.31 -12.25 -46.05
N PRO A 11 -17.01 -13.07 -45.02
CA PRO A 11 -17.68 -14.33 -44.79
C PRO A 11 -18.73 -14.21 -43.67
N GLU A 12 -19.97 -14.55 -44.02
CA GLU A 12 -21.02 -14.99 -43.11
C GLU A 12 -20.70 -16.40 -42.56
N GLY A 13 -20.95 -16.63 -41.28
CA GLY A 13 -20.96 -17.95 -40.64
C GLY A 13 -21.57 -17.79 -39.24
N SER A 14 -22.87 -18.05 -39.08
CA SER A 14 -23.56 -19.34 -38.94
C SER A 14 -23.64 -19.81 -37.49
N ASP A 15 -24.89 -19.86 -37.02
CA ASP A 15 -25.42 -20.49 -35.82
C ASP A 15 -24.75 -21.79 -35.39
N ALA A 16 -24.57 -21.94 -34.08
CA ALA A 16 -24.82 -23.22 -33.39
C ALA A 16 -25.13 -22.97 -31.91
N SER A 17 -26.38 -23.20 -31.56
CA SER A 17 -26.88 -23.29 -30.19
C SER A 17 -26.68 -24.72 -29.70
N GLU A 18 -25.97 -24.94 -28.61
CA GLU A 18 -26.01 -26.20 -27.86
C GLU A 18 -26.26 -25.92 -26.37
N THR A 19 -27.53 -26.07 -26.01
CA THR A 19 -28.00 -26.22 -24.63
C THR A 19 -27.69 -27.63 -24.14
N SER A 20 -26.70 -27.77 -23.26
CA SER A 20 -26.42 -29.02 -22.54
C SER A 20 -26.97 -28.92 -21.11
N SER A 21 -28.05 -29.65 -20.86
CA SER A 21 -28.66 -29.86 -19.54
C SER A 21 -28.04 -31.10 -18.89
N PHE A 22 -27.28 -30.91 -17.81
CA PHE A 22 -26.81 -32.01 -16.95
C PHE A 22 -27.76 -32.22 -15.76
N PRO A 23 -28.08 -33.47 -15.40
CA PRO A 23 -28.87 -33.79 -14.22
C PRO A 23 -27.99 -33.77 -12.96
N THR A 24 -28.42 -33.00 -11.96
CA THR A 24 -27.87 -33.02 -10.60
C THR A 24 -28.49 -34.16 -9.82
N ASP A 25 -27.70 -35.17 -9.47
CA ASP A 25 -28.08 -36.21 -8.53
C ASP A 25 -27.60 -35.86 -7.12
N SER A 26 -28.51 -36.00 -6.17
CA SER A 26 -28.43 -35.55 -4.79
C SER A 26 -28.18 -36.72 -3.85
N LYS A 27 -27.10 -36.70 -3.05
CA LYS A 27 -27.03 -37.36 -1.72
C LYS A 27 -25.68 -37.14 -1.04
N GLY A 28 -25.72 -36.62 0.20
CA GLY A 28 -24.57 -36.62 1.11
C GLY A 28 -24.53 -35.42 2.05
N ALA A 29 -25.50 -35.33 2.98
CA ALA A 29 -25.50 -34.31 4.02
C ALA A 29 -24.42 -34.64 5.07
N ALA A 30 -23.25 -34.02 4.93
CA ALA A 30 -22.29 -33.85 6.02
C ALA A 30 -22.54 -32.49 6.69
N LYS A 31 -22.61 -32.51 8.01
CA LYS A 31 -22.88 -31.38 8.90
C LYS A 31 -21.85 -30.26 8.66
N PRO A 32 -22.24 -29.04 8.25
CA PRO A 32 -21.29 -27.97 7.97
C PRO A 32 -20.65 -27.49 9.28
N THR A 33 -19.35 -27.71 9.39
CA THR A 33 -18.51 -27.10 10.41
C THR A 33 -18.49 -25.59 10.17
N ASN A 34 -18.81 -24.84 11.21
CA ASN A 34 -18.94 -23.39 11.24
C ASN A 34 -17.66 -22.69 10.74
N HIS A 35 -17.61 -22.37 9.45
CA HIS A 35 -16.66 -21.41 8.90
C HIS A 35 -17.23 -20.03 9.22
N GLN A 36 -16.60 -19.32 10.16
CA GLN A 36 -16.85 -17.88 10.35
C GLN A 36 -16.43 -17.18 9.06
N ASP A 37 -17.39 -16.94 8.17
CA ASP A 37 -17.23 -15.94 7.13
C ASP A 37 -17.08 -14.59 7.82
N ILE A 38 -15.91 -13.96 7.68
CA ILE A 38 -15.65 -12.61 8.13
C ILE A 38 -16.53 -11.69 7.28
N ASP A 39 -17.67 -11.30 7.82
CA ASP A 39 -18.59 -10.35 7.20
C ASP A 39 -18.05 -8.94 7.44
N VAL A 40 -17.22 -8.46 6.51
CA VAL A 40 -16.63 -7.12 6.57
C VAL A 40 -17.73 -6.09 6.37
N SER A 41 -18.32 -5.66 7.48
CA SER A 41 -19.32 -4.61 7.52
C SER A 41 -18.64 -3.24 7.43
N THR A 42 -18.34 -2.76 6.22
CA THR A 42 -17.77 -1.41 6.02
C THR A 42 -18.87 -0.36 6.15
N SER A 43 -18.97 0.30 7.30
CA SER A 43 -19.83 1.49 7.45
C SER A 43 -19.08 2.72 6.92
N ILE A 44 -19.61 3.36 5.88
CA ILE A 44 -19.08 4.62 5.35
C ILE A 44 -20.00 5.75 5.81
N ASP A 45 -19.49 6.63 6.67
CA ASP A 45 -20.20 7.85 7.09
C ASP A 45 -19.80 9.01 6.16
N THR A 46 -20.48 9.14 5.02
CA THR A 46 -20.26 10.25 4.07
C THR A 46 -21.13 11.45 4.42
N SER A 47 -20.86 12.11 5.55
CA SER A 47 -21.48 13.40 5.82
C SER A 47 -20.98 14.44 4.80
N ARG A 48 -21.90 15.17 4.18
CA ARG A 48 -21.75 15.95 2.92
C ARG A 48 -20.73 17.11 2.92
N SER A 49 -19.93 17.29 3.97
CA SER A 49 -18.94 18.37 4.06
C SER A 49 -17.49 17.93 4.16
N ASN A 50 -17.21 16.65 4.42
CA ASN A 50 -15.87 16.24 4.81
C ASN A 50 -15.05 15.84 3.58
N THR A 51 -13.90 16.49 3.39
CA THR A 51 -12.86 16.09 2.44
C THR A 51 -12.05 14.88 2.88
N VAL A 52 -12.21 14.47 4.13
CA VAL A 52 -11.58 13.28 4.67
C VAL A 52 -12.62 12.17 4.76
N ALA A 53 -12.44 11.13 3.95
CA ALA A 53 -13.24 9.92 4.02
C ALA A 53 -12.76 9.06 5.20
N LYS A 54 -13.66 8.68 6.11
CA LYS A 54 -13.35 7.78 7.23
C LYS A 54 -13.79 6.35 6.89
N ILE A 55 -12.87 5.40 7.04
CA ILE A 55 -13.09 3.98 6.77
C ILE A 55 -12.75 3.21 8.04
N THR A 56 -13.69 2.44 8.56
CA THR A 56 -13.44 1.51 9.65
C THR A 56 -13.36 0.09 9.12
N LEU A 57 -12.23 -0.56 9.35
CA LEU A 57 -11.96 -1.93 8.96
C LEU A 57 -12.34 -2.87 10.11
N ASP A 58 -12.90 -4.02 9.74
CA ASP A 58 -13.28 -5.06 10.68
C ASP A 58 -12.11 -5.97 11.06
N VAL A 59 -10.97 -5.36 11.39
CA VAL A 59 -9.74 -6.03 11.85
C VAL A 59 -9.30 -5.39 13.16
N GLU A 60 -8.67 -6.16 14.04
CA GLU A 60 -8.20 -5.64 15.33
C GLU A 60 -6.98 -4.75 15.16
N ASN A 61 -6.03 -5.20 14.34
CA ASN A 61 -4.80 -4.47 14.01
C ASN A 61 -4.55 -4.53 12.51
N LEU A 62 -3.85 -3.52 12.00
CA LEU A 62 -3.49 -3.36 10.60
C LEU A 62 -2.11 -3.97 10.36
N ASN A 63 -2.05 -5.09 9.64
CA ASN A 63 -0.78 -5.68 9.23
C ASN A 63 -0.07 -4.81 8.18
N SER A 64 1.26 -4.88 8.14
CA SER A 64 2.09 -4.16 7.17
C SER A 64 1.71 -4.47 5.71
N GLU A 65 1.30 -5.72 5.43
CA GLU A 65 0.82 -6.13 4.10
C GLU A 65 -0.43 -5.33 3.70
N ILE A 66 -1.47 -5.32 4.54
CA ILE A 66 -2.70 -4.58 4.28
C ILE A 66 -2.43 -3.08 4.16
N ALA A 67 -1.59 -2.51 5.04
CA ALA A 67 -1.19 -1.12 5.00
C ALA A 67 -0.50 -0.75 3.66
N SER A 68 0.39 -1.61 3.18
CA SER A 68 1.10 -1.42 1.91
C SER A 68 0.17 -1.51 0.69
N GLU A 69 -0.77 -2.44 0.72
CA GLU A 69 -1.73 -2.64 -0.37
C GLU A 69 -2.75 -1.49 -0.42
N LEU A 70 -3.28 -1.05 0.73
CA LEU A 70 -4.15 0.13 0.82
C LEU A 70 -3.45 1.39 0.30
N SER A 71 -2.19 1.57 0.67
CA SER A 71 -1.39 2.72 0.23
C SER A 71 -1.15 2.69 -1.28
N SER A 72 -0.73 1.55 -1.82
CA SER A 72 -0.47 1.39 -3.26
C SER A 72 -1.74 1.59 -4.09
N ALA A 73 -2.85 1.03 -3.62
CA ALA A 73 -4.13 1.18 -4.27
C ALA A 73 -4.61 2.65 -4.25
N LEU A 74 -4.54 3.34 -3.11
CA LEU A 74 -4.89 4.76 -3.03
C LEU A 74 -4.04 5.60 -4.00
N VAL A 75 -2.75 5.33 -4.15
CA VAL A 75 -1.90 6.02 -5.14
C VAL A 75 -2.42 5.80 -6.56
N GLY A 76 -2.75 4.56 -6.92
CA GLY A 76 -3.31 4.24 -8.23
C GLY A 76 -4.63 4.99 -8.51
N HIS A 77 -5.50 5.07 -7.51
CA HIS A 77 -6.78 5.78 -7.58
C HIS A 77 -6.59 7.29 -7.68
N VAL A 78 -5.69 7.88 -6.90
CA VAL A 78 -5.37 9.32 -6.95
C VAL A 78 -4.82 9.69 -8.33
N LEU A 79 -3.94 8.87 -8.91
CA LEU A 79 -3.43 9.12 -10.27
C LEU A 79 -4.56 9.20 -11.29
N PHE A 80 -5.55 8.32 -11.19
CA PHE A 80 -6.71 8.33 -12.08
C PHE A 80 -7.65 9.52 -11.82
N LEU A 81 -8.07 9.71 -10.57
CA LEU A 81 -9.02 10.76 -10.18
C LEU A 81 -8.48 12.18 -10.38
N LYS A 82 -7.15 12.37 -10.28
CA LYS A 82 -6.48 13.65 -10.57
C LYS A 82 -6.04 13.77 -12.01
N ASN A 83 -6.57 12.94 -12.91
CA ASN A 83 -6.31 12.96 -14.34
C ASN A 83 -4.81 12.96 -14.68
N GLN A 84 -4.03 12.21 -13.88
CA GLN A 84 -2.62 11.94 -14.15
C GLN A 84 -2.48 10.72 -15.07
N VAL A 85 -3.50 9.87 -15.16
CA VAL A 85 -3.57 8.75 -16.10
C VAL A 85 -4.96 8.66 -16.73
N PRO A 86 -5.08 8.21 -17.99
CA PRO A 86 -6.36 8.14 -18.69
C PRO A 86 -7.25 6.98 -18.23
N PHE A 87 -6.67 5.95 -17.62
CA PHE A 87 -7.37 4.76 -17.12
C PHE A 87 -6.80 4.33 -15.77
N PRO A 88 -7.57 3.60 -14.94
CA PRO A 88 -7.05 2.98 -13.73
C PRO A 88 -5.79 2.16 -14.00
N VAL A 89 -4.79 2.27 -13.11
CA VAL A 89 -3.47 1.62 -13.25
C VAL A 89 -3.59 0.12 -13.55
N MET A 90 -4.54 -0.56 -12.90
CA MET A 90 -4.81 -1.99 -13.12
C MET A 90 -5.37 -2.32 -14.50
N GLN A 91 -6.08 -1.39 -15.14
CA GLN A 91 -6.57 -1.55 -16.51
C GLN A 91 -5.48 -1.23 -17.51
N LEU A 92 -4.63 -0.24 -17.22
CA LEU A 92 -3.51 0.14 -18.07
C LEU A 92 -2.57 -1.04 -18.34
N SER A 93 -2.33 -1.94 -17.40
CA SER A 93 -1.45 -3.11 -17.67
C SER A 93 -2.04 -4.08 -18.71
N ARG A 94 -3.38 -4.11 -18.88
CA ARG A 94 -4.09 -5.09 -19.72
C ARG A 94 -4.40 -4.58 -21.12
N MET A 95 -4.36 -3.27 -21.37
CA MET A 95 -4.78 -2.70 -22.65
C MET A 95 -3.71 -2.88 -23.75
N PRO A 96 -4.07 -3.41 -24.93
CA PRO A 96 -3.12 -3.53 -26.04
C PRO A 96 -2.75 -2.14 -26.59
N GLY A 97 -1.45 -1.87 -26.80
CA GLY A 97 -0.94 -0.57 -27.26
C GLY A 97 -1.13 -0.27 -28.75
N ALA A 98 -2.13 -0.88 -29.42
CA ALA A 98 -2.18 -0.98 -30.88
C ALA A 98 -2.32 0.35 -31.64
N LYS A 99 -2.72 1.45 -30.98
CA LYS A 99 -2.86 2.78 -31.60
C LYS A 99 -2.05 3.88 -30.89
N SER A 100 -1.27 3.53 -29.87
CA SER A 100 -0.60 4.53 -29.05
C SER A 100 0.66 5.04 -29.74
N THR A 101 0.95 6.33 -29.56
CA THR A 101 2.21 6.90 -30.06
C THR A 101 3.40 6.24 -29.34
N PRO A 102 4.57 6.09 -29.97
CA PRO A 102 5.74 5.48 -29.32
C PRO A 102 6.14 6.21 -28.02
N LYS A 103 5.89 7.52 -27.94
CA LYS A 103 6.11 8.33 -26.74
C LYS A 103 5.13 7.96 -25.62
N ALA A 104 3.85 7.85 -25.92
CA ALA A 104 2.81 7.45 -24.96
C ALA A 104 3.04 6.02 -24.44
N LEU A 105 3.44 5.10 -25.33
CA LEU A 105 3.81 3.74 -24.94
C LEU A 105 4.99 3.73 -23.96
N LYS A 106 6.02 4.55 -24.21
CA LYS A 106 7.14 4.70 -23.28
C LYS A 106 6.69 5.24 -21.92
N LEU A 107 5.93 6.33 -21.89
CA LEU A 107 5.43 6.91 -20.64
C LEU A 107 4.57 5.92 -19.84
N ARG A 108 3.73 5.13 -20.52
CA ARG A 108 2.99 4.04 -19.89
C ARG A 108 3.92 3.01 -19.27
N THR A 109 4.91 2.51 -20.01
CA THR A 109 5.85 1.50 -19.49
C THR A 109 6.64 2.04 -18.30
N ASP A 110 7.14 3.27 -18.40
CA ASP A 110 7.89 3.94 -17.33
C ASP A 110 7.02 4.12 -16.08
N LEU A 111 5.74 4.51 -16.25
CA LEU A 111 4.79 4.62 -15.15
C LEU A 111 4.51 3.27 -14.49
N MET A 112 4.21 2.22 -15.27
CA MET A 112 3.93 0.88 -14.71
C MET A 112 5.14 0.35 -13.93
N SER A 113 6.33 0.46 -14.51
CA SER A 113 7.57 0.05 -13.84
C SER A 113 7.80 0.83 -12.53
N SER A 114 7.55 2.14 -12.54
CA SER A 114 7.70 2.98 -11.35
C SER A 114 6.65 2.67 -10.29
N PHE A 115 5.42 2.38 -10.69
CA PHE A 115 4.33 2.00 -9.80
C PHE A 115 4.56 0.63 -9.16
N ASP A 116 5.06 -0.35 -9.92
CA ASP A 116 5.42 -1.67 -9.41
C ASP A 116 6.59 -1.56 -8.41
N THR A 117 7.58 -0.73 -8.73
CA THR A 117 8.72 -0.45 -7.84
C THR A 117 8.25 0.22 -6.54
N LEU A 118 7.38 1.23 -6.63
CA LEU A 118 6.79 1.88 -5.46
C LEU A 118 6.01 0.89 -4.60
N SER A 119 5.19 0.03 -5.22
CA SER A 119 4.37 -0.96 -4.50
C SER A 119 5.25 -1.95 -3.72
N SER A 120 6.32 -2.44 -4.36
CA SER A 120 7.35 -3.28 -3.71
C SER A 120 8.02 -2.56 -2.53
N HIS A 121 8.42 -1.30 -2.74
CA HIS A 121 9.01 -0.49 -1.67
C HIS A 121 8.03 -0.21 -0.54
N LEU A 122 6.75 0.08 -0.81
CA LEU A 122 5.74 0.30 0.24
C LEU A 122 5.60 -0.94 1.13
N HIS A 123 5.67 -2.14 0.56
CA HIS A 123 5.65 -3.38 1.33
C HIS A 123 6.80 -3.45 2.35
N THR A 124 8.05 -3.25 1.91
CA THR A 124 9.22 -3.24 2.81
C THR A 124 9.23 -2.03 3.74
N THR A 125 8.64 -0.91 3.33
CA THR A 125 8.51 0.33 4.12
C THR A 125 7.64 0.12 5.34
N PHE A 126 6.46 -0.47 5.20
CA PHE A 126 5.57 -0.70 6.34
C PHE A 126 6.15 -1.72 7.32
N ASN A 127 6.93 -2.69 6.84
CA ASN A 127 7.71 -3.57 7.71
C ASN A 127 8.78 -2.78 8.51
N ALA A 128 9.55 -1.93 7.84
CA ALA A 128 10.55 -1.09 8.51
C ALA A 128 9.91 -0.08 9.49
N LEU A 129 8.76 0.50 9.15
CA LEU A 129 7.98 1.37 10.04
C LEU A 129 7.47 0.63 11.27
N SER A 130 6.96 -0.58 11.10
CA SER A 130 6.51 -1.45 12.19
C SER A 130 7.63 -1.67 13.21
N THR A 131 8.85 -1.98 12.74
CA THR A 131 10.03 -2.12 13.59
C THR A 131 10.45 -0.79 14.21
N ALA A 132 10.48 0.29 13.43
CA ALA A 132 10.84 1.61 13.95
C ALA A 132 9.87 2.11 15.03
N PHE A 133 8.58 1.75 14.97
CA PHE A 133 7.60 2.04 16.01
C PHE A 133 7.71 1.11 17.22
N ALA A 134 8.02 -0.18 17.02
CA ALA A 134 8.29 -1.10 18.12
C ALA A 134 9.44 -0.60 18.99
N LEU A 135 10.57 -0.24 18.37
CA LEU A 135 11.73 0.38 19.04
C LEU A 135 11.43 1.75 19.67
N ALA A 136 10.27 2.38 19.37
CA ALA A 136 9.87 3.66 19.98
C ALA A 136 9.10 3.42 21.27
N THR A 137 8.47 2.25 21.35
CA THR A 137 7.62 1.84 22.45
C THR A 137 8.47 1.30 23.61
N GLU A 138 9.68 0.84 23.35
CA GLU A 138 10.61 0.41 24.42
C GLU A 138 11.09 1.60 25.26
N SER A 139 11.37 2.73 24.61
CA SER A 139 11.87 3.95 25.25
C SER A 139 10.76 4.90 25.70
N SER A 140 9.61 4.86 25.03
CA SER A 140 8.46 5.68 25.39
C SER A 140 7.33 4.83 25.96
N SER A 141 6.62 5.36 26.94
CA SER A 141 5.44 4.67 27.50
C SER A 141 4.27 4.51 26.50
N ARG A 142 4.43 4.91 25.21
CA ARG A 142 3.33 5.01 24.25
C ARG A 142 3.68 4.39 22.90
N PRO A 143 3.01 3.29 22.51
CA PRO A 143 3.15 2.77 21.16
C PRO A 143 2.52 3.72 20.14
N THR A 144 3.34 4.28 19.26
CA THR A 144 2.83 4.97 18.07
C THR A 144 2.40 3.93 17.05
N ARG A 145 1.08 3.75 16.86
CA ARG A 145 0.50 2.81 15.88
C ARG A 145 -0.04 3.50 14.63
N LEU A 146 0.27 4.78 14.48
CA LEU A 146 -0.34 5.66 13.49
C LEU A 146 0.67 6.00 12.39
N ALA A 147 0.41 5.51 11.19
CA ALA A 147 1.23 5.77 10.02
C ALA A 147 0.55 6.79 9.10
N TYR A 148 1.36 7.68 8.53
CA TYR A 148 0.88 8.70 7.59
C TYR A 148 1.62 8.63 6.27
N LEU A 149 0.86 8.71 5.18
CA LEU A 149 1.34 8.82 3.81
C LEU A 149 0.74 10.08 3.17
N ALA A 150 1.57 10.88 2.50
CA ALA A 150 1.16 12.04 1.74
C ALA A 150 1.40 11.82 0.24
N ILE A 151 0.38 12.09 -0.57
CA ILE A 151 0.43 12.03 -2.04
C ILE A 151 0.28 13.46 -2.56
N LEU A 152 1.33 13.99 -3.17
CA LEU A 152 1.38 15.36 -3.66
C LEU A 152 1.41 15.37 -5.19
N VAL A 153 0.41 15.98 -5.82
CA VAL A 153 0.32 16.08 -7.28
C VAL A 153 0.71 17.49 -7.71
N GLY A 154 1.81 17.62 -8.46
CA GLY A 154 2.25 18.90 -8.99
C GLY A 154 3.72 18.95 -9.43
N PRO A 155 4.24 20.14 -9.81
CA PRO A 155 5.60 20.27 -10.34
C PRO A 155 6.72 20.00 -9.32
N SER A 156 6.45 20.22 -8.04
CA SER A 156 7.38 19.92 -6.94
C SER A 156 6.62 19.68 -5.63
N ILE A 157 7.30 19.16 -4.61
CA ILE A 157 6.76 18.98 -3.25
C ILE A 157 6.24 20.30 -2.67
N GLY A 158 6.99 21.41 -2.85
CA GLY A 158 6.64 22.72 -2.30
C GLY A 158 5.55 23.47 -3.06
N SER A 159 5.37 23.15 -4.36
CA SER A 159 4.36 23.77 -5.24
C SER A 159 3.29 22.79 -5.71
N ALA A 160 3.07 21.72 -4.94
CA ALA A 160 2.03 20.74 -5.19
C ALA A 160 0.66 21.41 -5.24
N LYS A 161 -0.10 21.16 -6.31
CA LYS A 161 -1.43 21.74 -6.52
C LYS A 161 -2.49 21.02 -5.71
N THR A 162 -2.28 19.73 -5.48
CA THR A 162 -3.18 18.89 -4.69
C THR A 162 -2.37 18.09 -3.69
N LYS A 163 -2.90 17.99 -2.47
CA LYS A 163 -2.32 17.23 -1.36
C LYS A 163 -3.38 16.29 -0.84
N ILE A 164 -3.08 14.99 -0.89
CA ILE A 164 -3.94 13.94 -0.39
C ILE A 164 -3.21 13.27 0.77
N MET A 165 -3.88 13.14 1.91
CA MET A 165 -3.34 12.48 3.11
C MET A 165 -4.00 11.13 3.31
N LEU A 166 -3.22 10.15 3.73
CA LEU A 166 -3.69 8.85 4.20
C LEU A 166 -3.23 8.68 5.65
N GLY A 167 -4.18 8.49 6.55
CA GLY A 167 -3.93 8.09 7.94
C GLY A 167 -4.29 6.62 8.12
N LEU A 168 -3.36 5.84 8.64
CA LEU A 168 -3.54 4.42 8.94
C LEU A 168 -3.37 4.22 10.45
N ASP A 169 -4.49 4.04 11.14
CA ASP A 169 -4.52 3.75 12.56
C ASP A 169 -4.47 2.24 12.84
N GLY A 170 -3.81 1.87 13.94
CA GLY A 170 -3.68 0.49 14.39
C GLY A 170 -2.63 -0.33 13.66
N LEU A 171 -1.57 0.27 13.09
CA LEU A 171 -0.46 -0.49 12.50
C LEU A 171 0.19 -1.39 13.55
N VAL A 172 0.31 -2.69 13.25
CA VAL A 172 1.01 -3.66 14.09
C VAL A 172 2.47 -3.25 14.22
N THR A 173 2.96 -3.18 15.45
CA THR A 173 4.37 -2.88 15.77
C THR A 173 5.09 -4.17 16.14
N LYS A 174 6.06 -4.58 15.33
CA LYS A 174 6.87 -5.79 15.57
C LYS A 174 8.33 -5.52 15.18
N VAL A 175 9.27 -5.96 16.02
CA VAL A 175 10.70 -5.90 15.71
C VAL A 175 11.02 -7.01 14.70
N TRP A 176 11.56 -6.64 13.55
CA TRP A 176 11.96 -7.63 12.55
C TRP A 176 13.12 -8.48 13.08
N GLY A 177 12.95 -9.80 13.05
CA GLY A 177 13.97 -10.75 13.53
C GLY A 177 13.74 -11.24 14.95
N GLU A 178 12.85 -10.62 15.71
CA GLU A 178 12.36 -11.19 16.96
C GLU A 178 11.44 -12.38 16.62
N ARG A 179 11.80 -13.56 17.12
CA ARG A 179 10.99 -14.77 16.94
C ARG A 179 9.79 -14.68 17.88
N ASP A 180 8.59 -14.88 17.34
CA ASP A 180 7.35 -14.87 18.14
C ASP A 180 7.31 -16.00 19.20
N ASP A 181 8.23 -16.95 19.11
CA ASP A 181 8.27 -18.18 19.89
C ASP A 181 8.63 -17.97 21.38
N LEU A 182 9.06 -16.77 21.79
CA LEU A 182 9.51 -16.50 23.17
C LEU A 182 8.44 -15.93 24.10
N ASN A 183 7.25 -15.59 23.57
CA ASN A 183 6.16 -15.02 24.36
C ASN A 183 4.98 -15.99 24.56
N GLU A 184 5.16 -17.27 24.27
CA GLU A 184 4.41 -18.31 24.98
C GLU A 184 4.96 -18.28 26.41
N GLU A 185 4.28 -17.54 27.30
CA GLU A 185 4.58 -17.57 28.74
C GLU A 185 4.77 -19.04 29.13
N PRO A 186 5.93 -19.43 29.68
CA PRO A 186 6.13 -20.80 30.10
C PRO A 186 5.01 -21.09 31.09
N GLU A 187 4.05 -21.94 30.70
CA GLU A 187 3.01 -22.41 31.60
C GLU A 187 3.74 -22.94 32.83
N ASP A 188 3.54 -22.26 33.98
CA ASP A 188 4.19 -22.47 35.27
C ASP A 188 4.62 -23.93 35.47
N SER A 189 5.88 -24.21 35.09
CA SER A 189 6.55 -25.44 35.48
C SER A 189 7.25 -25.11 36.79
N ASP A 190 6.53 -25.32 37.90
CA ASP A 190 7.02 -25.35 39.28
C ASP A 190 8.31 -26.18 39.40
N SER A 191 9.47 -25.60 39.11
CA SER A 191 10.77 -26.18 39.44
C SER A 191 11.46 -25.26 40.43
N GLU A 192 11.20 -25.54 41.71
CA GLU A 192 12.08 -25.19 42.81
C GLU A 192 13.46 -25.80 42.52
N ASP A 193 14.45 -24.98 42.19
CA ASP A 193 15.85 -25.39 42.32
C ASP A 193 16.70 -24.23 42.83
N GLU A 194 17.16 -24.39 44.06
CA GLU A 194 18.09 -23.53 44.75
C GLU A 194 19.52 -23.93 44.37
N SER A 195 20.26 -23.04 43.71
CA SER A 195 21.74 -23.03 43.72
C SER A 195 22.20 -21.64 43.28
N ASP A 196 22.61 -20.74 44.17
CA ASP A 196 23.81 -20.71 45.02
C ASP A 196 25.10 -20.50 44.19
N ASP A 197 25.71 -19.33 44.44
CA ASP A 197 27.09 -18.88 44.17
C ASP A 197 27.78 -19.24 42.85
N ASP A 198 28.16 -18.24 42.05
CA ASP A 198 29.61 -17.96 41.91
C ASP A 198 29.90 -16.55 41.37
N ASP A 199 30.86 -15.92 42.04
CA ASP A 199 31.39 -14.58 41.89
C ASP A 199 32.58 -14.66 40.92
N SER A 200 32.53 -14.00 39.76
CA SER A 200 33.70 -13.96 38.86
C SER A 200 33.78 -12.66 38.07
N GLU A 201 34.46 -11.72 38.73
CA GLU A 201 35.14 -10.57 38.15
C GLU A 201 36.32 -11.03 37.27
N GLU A 202 36.29 -10.79 35.96
CA GLU A 202 37.52 -10.68 35.16
C GLU A 202 37.41 -9.58 34.09
N ASP A 203 38.02 -8.45 34.45
CA ASP A 203 38.68 -7.43 33.63
C ASP A 203 39.42 -8.02 32.41
N LYS A 204 39.10 -7.57 31.19
CA LYS A 204 40.01 -7.61 30.02
C LYS A 204 39.81 -6.40 29.12
N ASP A 205 40.65 -5.40 29.36
CA ASP A 205 41.19 -4.52 28.32
C ASP A 205 41.89 -5.37 27.25
N ASP A 206 41.62 -5.13 25.96
CA ASP A 206 42.62 -5.39 24.92
C ASP A 206 42.42 -4.45 23.72
N ASP A 207 43.49 -3.70 23.48
CA ASP A 207 43.78 -2.93 22.28
C ASP A 207 43.79 -3.83 21.03
N GLU A 208 43.47 -3.29 19.85
CA GLU A 208 44.39 -3.32 18.70
C GLU A 208 43.75 -2.76 17.41
N GLU A 209 44.46 -1.75 16.92
CA GLU A 209 44.78 -1.33 15.54
C GLU A 209 43.97 -1.84 14.32
N GLY A 210 43.80 -0.94 13.33
CA GLY A 210 43.34 -1.22 11.96
C GLY A 210 44.27 -2.19 11.20
N PRO A 211 44.24 -2.31 9.84
CA PRO A 211 44.08 -1.20 8.91
C PRO A 211 43.45 -1.59 7.53
N GLU A 212 43.58 -0.65 6.58
CA GLU A 212 43.73 -0.81 5.13
C GLU A 212 42.52 -0.79 4.19
N LEU A 213 42.58 0.25 3.35
CA LEU A 213 41.86 0.48 2.11
C LEU A 213 42.39 -0.49 1.05
N SER A 214 41.51 -1.30 0.46
CA SER A 214 41.84 -2.06 -0.75
C SER A 214 41.05 -1.52 -1.94
N ASP A 215 41.73 -0.75 -2.77
CA ASP A 215 41.32 -0.45 -4.15
C ASP A 215 41.32 -1.75 -4.96
N THR A 216 40.20 -2.11 -5.59
CA THR A 216 40.14 -3.21 -6.56
C THR A 216 39.42 -2.73 -7.82
N ASP A 217 40.24 -2.26 -8.76
CA ASP A 217 39.89 -2.20 -10.17
C ASP A 217 39.73 -3.63 -10.69
N SER A 218 38.53 -4.00 -11.15
CA SER A 218 38.33 -5.22 -11.94
C SER A 218 37.62 -4.93 -13.24
N ASP A 219 38.50 -4.95 -14.24
CA ASP A 219 38.36 -4.81 -15.68
C ASP A 219 37.51 -5.95 -16.29
N GLU A 220 37.10 -5.67 -17.51
CA GLU A 220 36.11 -6.31 -18.38
C GLU A 220 36.32 -7.81 -18.65
N SER A 221 35.22 -8.53 -18.95
CA SER A 221 35.22 -9.61 -19.94
C SER A 221 33.82 -9.99 -20.40
N GLU A 222 33.48 -9.54 -21.62
CA GLU A 222 32.41 -10.11 -22.44
C GLU A 222 32.80 -11.51 -22.94
N ALA A 223 31.98 -12.51 -22.65
CA ALA A 223 32.07 -13.82 -23.30
C ALA A 223 30.67 -14.40 -23.53
N SER A 224 30.16 -14.16 -24.73
CA SER A 224 28.98 -14.83 -25.28
C SER A 224 29.28 -16.31 -25.53
N SER A 225 28.47 -17.20 -24.96
CA SER A 225 28.44 -18.63 -25.32
C SER A 225 27.01 -19.06 -25.70
N PRO A 226 26.81 -19.73 -26.84
CA PRO A 226 25.50 -20.23 -27.25
C PRO A 226 25.13 -21.55 -26.55
N LEU A 227 23.89 -21.65 -26.08
CA LEU A 227 23.33 -22.85 -25.45
C LEU A 227 23.02 -23.95 -26.50
N PRO A 228 23.31 -25.24 -26.21
CA PRO A 228 22.95 -26.34 -27.08
C PRO A 228 21.49 -26.77 -26.89
N SER A 229 20.84 -27.02 -28.02
CA SER A 229 19.52 -27.63 -28.21
C SER A 229 19.36 -28.97 -27.49
N ARG A 230 18.35 -29.08 -26.62
CA ARG A 230 17.91 -30.33 -25.98
C ARG A 230 16.70 -30.92 -26.70
N SER A 231 16.87 -32.16 -27.13
CA SER A 231 15.88 -33.08 -27.71
C SER A 231 14.76 -33.47 -26.73
N PRO A 232 13.59 -33.93 -27.24
CA PRO A 232 12.45 -34.34 -26.42
C PRO A 232 12.65 -35.74 -25.82
N SER A 233 12.40 -35.88 -24.51
CA SER A 233 12.36 -37.17 -23.81
C SER A 233 10.93 -37.67 -23.63
N PRO A 234 10.70 -39.00 -23.63
CA PRO A 234 9.38 -39.62 -23.69
C PRO A 234 8.65 -39.66 -22.35
N SER A 235 7.33 -39.61 -22.42
CA SER A 235 6.39 -39.71 -21.29
C SER A 235 6.49 -41.06 -20.56
N PRO A 236 6.51 -41.07 -19.21
CA PRO A 236 6.29 -42.28 -18.44
C PRO A 236 4.79 -42.53 -18.20
N GLU A 237 4.44 -43.82 -18.23
CA GLU A 237 3.14 -44.39 -17.93
C GLU A 237 2.67 -44.09 -16.50
N ILE A 238 1.36 -43.85 -16.39
CA ILE A 238 0.62 -43.51 -15.18
C ILE A 238 0.47 -44.76 -14.32
N SER A 239 1.12 -44.78 -13.16
CA SER A 239 0.78 -45.70 -12.06
C SER A 239 -0.25 -45.04 -11.12
N PRO A 240 -1.23 -45.79 -10.59
CA PRO A 240 -2.26 -45.25 -9.70
C PRO A 240 -1.68 -44.93 -8.32
N LEU A 241 -1.72 -43.65 -7.93
CA LEU A 241 -1.27 -43.16 -6.62
C LEU A 241 -2.32 -43.44 -5.51
N PRO A 242 -1.90 -43.69 -4.26
CA PRO A 242 -2.79 -43.80 -3.10
C PRO A 242 -3.46 -42.46 -2.76
N ALA A 243 -4.63 -42.54 -2.14
CA ALA A 243 -5.44 -41.39 -1.74
C ALA A 243 -4.64 -40.35 -0.92
N PRO A 244 -4.71 -39.05 -1.28
CA PRO A 244 -3.95 -38.01 -0.59
C PRO A 244 -4.48 -37.78 0.83
N PRO A 245 -3.59 -37.54 1.81
CA PRO A 245 -3.99 -37.10 3.14
C PRO A 245 -4.72 -35.76 3.05
N SER A 246 -5.77 -35.63 3.87
CA SER A 246 -6.65 -34.47 4.01
C SER A 246 -5.88 -33.14 3.89
N ALA A 247 -6.14 -32.41 2.82
CA ALA A 247 -5.48 -31.15 2.53
C ALA A 247 -5.62 -30.16 3.71
N PRO A 248 -4.55 -29.45 4.10
CA PRO A 248 -4.65 -28.38 5.09
C PRO A 248 -5.64 -27.32 4.60
N LYS A 249 -6.48 -26.83 5.52
CA LYS A 249 -7.47 -25.78 5.24
C LYS A 249 -6.79 -24.60 4.57
N ALA A 250 -7.10 -24.38 3.29
CA ALA A 250 -6.59 -23.24 2.53
C ALA A 250 -7.03 -21.94 3.20
N VAL A 251 -6.08 -21.23 3.78
CA VAL A 251 -6.24 -19.84 4.24
C VAL A 251 -6.69 -19.03 3.01
N ARG A 252 -7.84 -18.36 3.11
CA ARG A 252 -8.38 -17.54 2.01
C ARG A 252 -7.40 -16.39 1.71
N PRO A 253 -7.18 -16.03 0.43
CA PRO A 253 -6.22 -14.99 0.09
C PRO A 253 -6.69 -13.61 0.60
N PRO A 254 -5.80 -12.82 1.24
CA PRO A 254 -6.10 -11.48 1.78
C PRO A 254 -6.63 -10.48 0.73
N ASN A 255 -6.35 -10.74 -0.54
CA ASN A 255 -6.80 -9.96 -1.70
C ASN A 255 -8.30 -9.64 -1.76
N ARG A 256 -9.17 -10.45 -1.15
CA ARG A 256 -10.63 -10.25 -1.26
C ARG A 256 -11.12 -9.06 -0.42
N ILE A 257 -10.52 -8.84 0.75
CA ILE A 257 -10.87 -7.71 1.63
C ILE A 257 -10.46 -6.42 0.94
N LEU A 258 -9.25 -6.34 0.39
CA LEU A 258 -8.82 -5.18 -0.38
C LEU A 258 -9.64 -4.96 -1.63
N ALA A 259 -9.92 -5.99 -2.42
CA ALA A 259 -10.79 -5.83 -3.58
C ALA A 259 -12.18 -5.31 -3.18
N GLN A 260 -12.68 -5.68 -2.00
CA GLN A 260 -13.97 -5.21 -1.49
C GLN A 260 -13.89 -3.80 -0.89
N THR A 261 -12.88 -3.48 -0.08
CA THR A 261 -12.65 -2.13 0.46
C THR A 261 -12.33 -1.15 -0.65
N LEU A 262 -11.54 -1.56 -1.65
CA LEU A 262 -11.29 -0.80 -2.87
C LEU A 262 -12.50 -0.76 -3.77
N ALA A 263 -13.29 -1.82 -3.92
CA ALA A 263 -14.55 -1.75 -4.65
C ALA A 263 -15.58 -0.85 -3.94
N THR A 264 -15.54 -0.74 -2.61
CA THR A 264 -16.45 0.11 -1.82
C THR A 264 -15.95 1.54 -1.76
N ALA A 265 -14.63 1.75 -1.65
CA ALA A 265 -13.99 3.04 -1.85
C ALA A 265 -14.21 3.49 -3.30
N ASP A 266 -14.05 2.61 -4.28
CA ASP A 266 -14.44 2.79 -5.67
C ASP A 266 -15.93 2.96 -5.79
N HIS A 267 -16.81 2.38 -4.98
CA HIS A 267 -18.25 2.66 -5.08
C HIS A 267 -18.61 3.99 -4.39
N SER A 268 -17.81 4.49 -3.45
CA SER A 268 -17.97 5.82 -2.87
C SER A 268 -17.40 6.90 -3.80
N MET A 269 -16.22 6.66 -4.36
CA MET A 269 -15.54 7.50 -5.35
C MET A 269 -16.14 7.32 -6.75
N SER A 270 -16.75 6.17 -7.06
CA SER A 270 -17.57 5.92 -8.27
C SER A 270 -19.05 6.15 -8.07
N ALA A 271 -19.58 6.33 -6.86
CA ALA A 271 -20.84 7.05 -6.72
C ALA A 271 -20.61 8.51 -7.13
N GLU A 272 -19.42 9.04 -6.90
CA GLU A 272 -18.91 10.24 -7.56
C GLU A 272 -18.65 10.04 -9.07
N LEU A 273 -18.04 8.92 -9.54
CA LEU A 273 -17.79 8.69 -10.98
C LEU A 273 -19.02 8.34 -11.84
N GLY A 274 -20.02 7.65 -11.29
CA GLY A 274 -21.33 7.44 -11.90
C GLY A 274 -22.11 8.76 -11.97
N MET A 275 -21.79 9.68 -11.05
CA MET A 275 -22.17 11.08 -11.16
C MET A 275 -21.29 11.83 -12.19
N PHE A 276 -20.02 11.46 -12.43
CA PHE A 276 -19.16 12.01 -13.52
C PHE A 276 -19.72 11.72 -14.92
N ASP A 277 -20.18 10.49 -15.21
CA ASP A 277 -20.79 10.18 -16.52
C ASP A 277 -22.10 10.94 -16.72
N CYS A 278 -22.87 11.17 -15.64
CA CYS A 278 -24.05 12.03 -15.68
C CYS A 278 -23.69 13.54 -15.76
N LEU A 279 -22.54 13.94 -15.23
CA LEU A 279 -22.04 15.32 -15.19
C LEU A 279 -21.37 15.79 -16.48
N PHE A 280 -20.80 14.87 -17.27
CA PHE A 280 -20.41 15.17 -18.65
C PHE A 280 -21.64 15.54 -19.51
N ALA A 281 -22.83 15.04 -19.18
CA ALA A 281 -24.07 15.35 -19.89
C ALA A 281 -24.76 16.63 -19.40
N PHE A 282 -24.57 17.01 -18.13
CA PHE A 282 -25.19 18.20 -17.53
C PHE A 282 -24.11 19.08 -16.88
N GLY A 283 -23.48 19.97 -17.65
CA GLY A 283 -22.31 20.76 -17.26
C GLY A 283 -22.51 21.77 -16.11
N HIS A 284 -22.81 21.30 -14.90
CA HIS A 284 -23.07 22.13 -13.71
C HIS A 284 -22.87 21.39 -12.37
N CYS A 285 -21.75 20.69 -12.14
CA CYS A 285 -21.22 20.55 -10.78
C CYS A 285 -19.84 21.20 -10.71
N SER A 286 -19.70 22.11 -9.74
CA SER A 286 -18.48 22.84 -9.44
C SER A 286 -17.44 22.00 -8.70
N PHE A 287 -17.10 20.82 -9.22
CA PHE A 287 -15.72 20.34 -9.06
C PHE A 287 -14.85 21.22 -9.95
N SER A 288 -14.63 22.45 -9.51
CA SER A 288 -13.68 23.40 -10.10
C SER A 288 -12.23 22.99 -9.82
N ASN A 289 -11.94 21.69 -9.82
CA ASN A 289 -10.60 21.14 -9.78
C ASN A 289 -10.15 21.08 -11.23
N THR A 290 -9.46 22.13 -11.64
CA THR A 290 -8.68 22.24 -12.86
C THR A 290 -8.17 20.88 -13.28
N CYS A 291 -8.62 20.39 -14.44
CA CYS A 291 -8.03 19.24 -15.11
C CYS A 291 -6.51 19.45 -15.11
N LEU A 292 -5.82 18.78 -14.18
CA LEU A 292 -4.40 19.00 -14.00
C LEU A 292 -3.74 18.41 -15.23
N ALA A 293 -2.92 19.21 -15.90
CA ALA A 293 -2.00 18.64 -16.87
C ALA A 293 -1.20 17.53 -16.15
N PRO A 294 -0.84 16.45 -16.85
CA PRO A 294 -0.03 15.41 -16.25
C PRO A 294 1.26 16.01 -15.68
N THR A 295 1.48 15.73 -14.40
CA THR A 295 2.59 16.26 -13.61
C THR A 295 3.28 15.12 -12.86
N GLN A 296 4.33 15.47 -12.12
CA GLN A 296 4.95 14.55 -11.19
C GLN A 296 4.03 14.34 -9.99
N THR A 297 3.97 13.11 -9.50
CA THR A 297 3.37 12.74 -8.22
C THR A 297 4.48 12.38 -7.25
N HIS A 298 4.51 13.04 -6.10
CA HIS A 298 5.47 12.80 -5.04
C HIS A 298 4.79 12.02 -3.91
N ILE A 299 5.48 10.99 -3.43
CA ILE A 299 5.02 10.14 -2.33
C ILE A 299 5.92 10.39 -1.13
N LEU A 300 5.31 10.72 0.01
CA LEU A 300 6.01 10.93 1.25
C LEU A 300 5.36 10.11 2.37
N ILE A 301 6.17 9.67 3.33
CA ILE A 301 5.70 9.07 4.59
C ILE A 301 6.15 9.93 5.76
N ARG A 302 5.41 9.88 6.86
CA ARG A 302 5.88 10.41 8.15
C ARG A 302 6.47 9.27 8.98
N ALA A 303 7.73 9.38 9.37
CA ALA A 303 8.45 8.34 10.08
C ALA A 303 9.45 8.95 11.10
N PRO A 304 9.87 8.19 12.13
CA PRO A 304 10.90 8.64 13.08
C PRO A 304 12.21 8.97 12.37
N ARG A 305 13.08 9.79 12.97
CA ARG A 305 14.39 10.14 12.39
C ARG A 305 15.29 8.93 12.16
N ARG A 306 15.22 7.93 13.05
CA ARG A 306 15.97 6.67 12.92
C ARG A 306 15.39 5.69 11.89
N PHE A 307 14.27 6.00 11.26
CA PHE A 307 13.75 5.18 10.18
C PHE A 307 14.81 5.08 9.08
N THR A 308 15.16 3.86 8.66
CA THR A 308 16.17 3.65 7.62
C THR A 308 15.59 2.74 6.55
N HIS A 309 15.61 3.22 5.31
CA HIS A 309 15.16 2.43 4.17
C HIS A 309 15.83 2.97 2.89
N PRO A 310 16.41 2.12 2.03
CA PRO A 310 17.23 2.55 0.89
C PRO A 310 16.47 3.47 -0.09
N SER A 311 15.19 3.21 -0.30
CA SER A 311 14.34 3.96 -1.25
C SER A 311 13.71 5.25 -0.69
N TRP A 312 14.05 5.66 0.53
CA TRP A 312 13.47 6.86 1.15
C TRP A 312 14.54 7.86 1.58
N ILE A 313 14.27 9.13 1.30
CA ILE A 313 15.19 10.24 1.55
C ILE A 313 14.55 11.17 2.60
N PRO A 314 15.24 11.50 3.70
CA PRO A 314 14.69 12.39 4.73
C PRO A 314 14.53 13.82 4.19
N ARG A 315 13.44 14.49 4.56
CA ARG A 315 12.98 15.78 4.01
C ARG A 315 12.56 16.77 5.10
N GLN A 316 13.50 17.13 5.97
CA GLN A 316 13.26 18.05 7.08
C GLN A 316 12.80 19.46 6.63
N ASN A 317 13.20 19.87 5.43
CA ASN A 317 12.88 21.19 4.87
C ASN A 317 11.38 21.39 4.53
N PHE A 318 10.56 20.32 4.56
CA PHE A 318 9.12 20.40 4.27
C PHE A 318 8.22 20.16 5.48
N SER A 319 8.80 19.90 6.67
CA SER A 319 8.03 19.55 7.88
C SER A 319 6.97 20.59 8.22
N SER A 320 7.31 21.87 8.29
CA SER A 320 6.33 22.91 8.67
C SER A 320 5.07 22.95 7.79
N THR A 321 5.24 22.79 6.47
CA THR A 321 4.14 22.89 5.50
C THR A 321 3.29 21.63 5.50
N LEU A 322 3.91 20.45 5.55
CA LEU A 322 3.20 19.17 5.56
C LEU A 322 2.58 18.88 6.93
N ASP A 323 3.18 19.32 8.03
CA ASP A 323 2.64 19.21 9.38
C ASP A 323 1.38 20.07 9.54
N SER A 324 1.36 21.25 8.91
CA SER A 324 0.16 22.08 8.87
C SER A 324 -0.98 21.37 8.12
N ALA A 325 -0.68 20.75 6.97
CA ALA A 325 -1.67 20.00 6.21
C ALA A 325 -2.14 18.73 6.94
N LEU A 326 -1.21 18.05 7.62
CA LEU A 326 -1.51 16.87 8.44
C LEU A 326 -2.40 17.23 9.64
N ARG A 327 -2.15 18.37 10.28
CA ARG A 327 -2.98 18.87 11.38
C ARG A 327 -4.40 19.17 10.91
N GLU A 328 -4.55 19.84 9.76
CA GLU A 328 -5.87 20.10 9.15
C GLU A 328 -6.60 18.79 8.83
N PHE A 329 -5.88 17.81 8.25
CA PHE A 329 -6.39 16.48 7.97
C PHE A 329 -6.89 15.76 9.24
N ARG A 330 -6.12 15.75 10.34
CA ARG A 330 -6.52 15.12 11.61
C ARG A 330 -7.72 15.80 12.26
N GLU A 331 -7.76 17.14 12.21
CA GLU A 331 -8.88 17.91 12.72
C GLU A 331 -10.17 17.59 11.94
N GLU A 332 -10.07 17.43 10.61
CA GLU A 332 -11.21 17.04 9.77
C GLU A 332 -11.61 15.56 9.91
N ALA A 333 -10.66 14.66 10.18
CA ALA A 333 -10.93 13.25 10.47
C ALA A 333 -11.69 13.02 11.80
N GLY A 334 -11.83 14.06 12.62
CA GLY A 334 -12.48 14.00 13.94
C GLY A 334 -11.63 13.35 15.03
N ASP A 335 -10.34 13.13 14.76
CA ASP A 335 -9.38 12.50 15.68
C ASP A 335 -9.14 13.36 16.93
N LEU A 336 -9.12 14.69 16.76
CA LEU A 336 -8.83 15.66 17.82
C LEU A 336 -10.07 16.38 18.38
N ALA A 337 -11.28 15.86 18.11
CA ALA A 337 -12.51 16.63 18.29
C ALA A 337 -12.94 16.85 19.76
N ALA A 338 -12.30 16.22 20.74
CA ALA A 338 -12.79 16.22 22.11
C ALA A 338 -12.54 17.52 22.91
N GLU A 339 -11.50 18.31 22.62
CA GLU A 339 -11.01 19.29 23.62
C GLU A 339 -10.86 20.75 23.12
N ARG A 340 -10.97 21.05 21.82
CA ARG A 340 -10.70 22.43 21.34
C ARG A 340 -11.95 23.30 21.21
N PRO A 341 -11.96 24.51 21.83
CA PRO A 341 -13.04 25.47 21.62
C PRO A 341 -13.08 25.91 20.14
N PRO A 342 -14.28 26.21 19.59
CA PRO A 342 -14.46 26.56 18.18
C PRO A 342 -13.64 27.80 17.81
N SER A 343 -12.50 27.58 17.15
CA SER A 343 -11.62 28.68 16.72
C SER A 343 -12.31 29.47 15.61
N LYS A 344 -12.47 30.78 15.82
CA LYS A 344 -13.16 31.69 14.91
C LYS A 344 -12.33 31.91 13.64
N SER A 345 -12.94 31.57 12.49
CA SER A 345 -12.53 31.91 11.12
C SER A 345 -11.06 31.64 10.75
N ARG A 346 -10.72 30.40 10.40
CA ARG A 346 -9.50 30.14 9.63
C ARG A 346 -9.65 30.76 8.24
N SER A 347 -8.66 31.56 7.85
CA SER A 347 -8.50 32.07 6.49
C SER A 347 -8.41 30.91 5.50
N LYS A 348 -8.70 31.18 4.23
CA LYS A 348 -8.80 30.22 3.11
C LYS A 348 -7.50 29.43 2.87
N ALA A 349 -7.18 28.48 3.75
CA ALA A 349 -6.13 27.50 3.54
C ALA A 349 -6.53 26.56 2.39
N PRO A 350 -5.57 26.03 1.62
CA PRO A 350 -5.85 25.04 0.59
C PRO A 350 -6.43 23.77 1.23
N LYS A 351 -7.62 23.39 0.77
CA LYS A 351 -8.37 22.23 1.27
C LYS A 351 -7.53 20.96 1.17
N VAL A 352 -7.29 20.31 2.30
CA VAL A 352 -6.60 19.01 2.35
C VAL A 352 -7.63 17.92 2.10
N GLU A 353 -7.35 17.04 1.13
CA GLU A 353 -8.17 15.85 0.88
C GLU A 353 -7.53 14.64 1.56
N GLY A 354 -8.29 13.60 1.88
CA GLY A 354 -7.66 12.39 2.40
C GLY A 354 -8.58 11.24 2.77
N VAL A 355 -7.95 10.17 3.24
CA VAL A 355 -8.61 8.96 3.72
C VAL A 355 -8.05 8.63 5.10
N TRP A 356 -8.93 8.45 6.08
CA TRP A 356 -8.60 8.02 7.42
C TRP A 356 -9.09 6.59 7.63
N VAL A 357 -8.18 5.66 7.84
CA VAL A 357 -8.49 4.23 8.02
C VAL A 357 -8.27 3.87 9.49
N THR A 358 -9.31 3.34 10.15
CA THR A 358 -9.24 2.83 11.52
C THR A 358 -9.53 1.35 11.59
N CYS A 359 -8.95 0.67 12.56
CA CYS A 359 -9.31 -0.69 12.94
C CYS A 359 -10.52 -0.71 13.90
N ARG A 360 -11.07 -1.89 14.20
CA ARG A 360 -12.21 -2.08 15.10
C ARG A 360 -11.91 -1.56 16.51
N ASN A 361 -10.67 -1.73 16.95
CA ASN A 361 -10.17 -1.24 18.22
C ASN A 361 -9.21 -0.09 17.96
N PRO A 362 -9.70 1.14 17.73
CA PRO A 362 -8.81 2.29 17.72
C PRO A 362 -8.06 2.28 19.05
N GLY A 363 -6.73 2.27 19.00
CA GLY A 363 -5.93 2.31 20.22
C GLY A 363 -6.39 3.52 21.03
N VAL A 364 -6.66 3.34 22.32
CA VAL A 364 -7.04 4.46 23.19
C VAL A 364 -5.91 5.49 23.11
N GLU A 365 -6.16 6.63 22.47
CA GLU A 365 -5.19 7.71 22.38
C GLU A 365 -4.89 8.19 23.81
N PHE A 366 -3.72 7.85 24.33
CA PHE A 366 -3.28 8.33 25.62
C PHE A 366 -2.78 9.77 25.47
N SER A 367 -3.62 10.72 25.89
CA SER A 367 -3.32 12.15 26.03
C SER A 367 -2.39 12.39 27.22
N GLY A 368 -1.21 11.77 27.25
CA GLY A 368 -0.29 11.98 28.35
C GLY A 368 0.58 13.23 28.15
N GLU A 369 0.95 13.82 29.28
CA GLU A 369 1.76 15.02 29.45
C GLU A 369 3.15 14.90 28.81
N ASP A 370 3.74 16.06 28.51
CA ASP A 370 5.01 16.31 27.81
C ASP A 370 6.21 15.57 28.46
N ALA A 371 6.38 14.29 28.14
CA ALA A 371 7.62 13.59 28.39
C ALA A 371 8.70 14.15 27.45
N VAL A 372 9.94 14.23 27.91
CA VAL A 372 11.08 14.65 27.09
C VAL A 372 11.24 13.63 25.97
N GLU A 373 10.72 13.93 24.78
CA GLU A 373 10.86 13.08 23.60
C GLU A 373 12.32 13.06 23.14
N ASP A 374 12.91 11.88 23.04
CA ASP A 374 14.20 11.68 22.38
C ASP A 374 14.15 12.22 20.95
N GLU A 375 15.18 12.97 20.55
CA GLU A 375 15.29 13.54 19.20
C GLU A 375 15.20 12.45 18.12
N GLU A 376 15.61 11.22 18.42
CA GLU A 376 15.54 10.09 17.48
C GLU A 376 14.11 9.64 17.15
N HIS A 377 13.15 9.90 18.05
CA HIS A 377 11.73 9.60 17.85
C HIS A 377 10.98 10.72 17.15
N GLU A 378 11.60 11.88 16.91
CA GLU A 378 10.95 12.97 16.22
C GLU A 378 10.47 12.51 14.84
N MET A 379 9.17 12.65 14.60
CA MET A 379 8.53 12.25 13.36
C MET A 379 8.79 13.29 12.26
N ILE A 380 9.60 12.92 11.27
CA ILE A 380 9.94 13.74 10.10
C ILE A 380 9.31 13.17 8.81
N TRP A 381 9.34 13.96 7.74
CA TRP A 381 8.90 13.49 6.43
C TRP A 381 10.04 12.83 5.66
N TRP A 382 9.72 11.71 5.02
CA TRP A 382 10.59 10.97 4.12
C TRP A 382 9.95 10.94 2.75
N SER A 383 10.71 11.26 1.70
CA SER A 383 10.25 11.22 0.31
C SER A 383 10.75 9.96 -0.37
N TRP A 384 9.88 9.31 -1.12
CA TRP A 384 10.29 8.23 -2.00
C TRP A 384 11.27 8.78 -3.05
N ASP A 385 12.32 8.02 -3.35
CA ASP A 385 13.40 8.38 -4.27
C ASP A 385 13.02 8.26 -5.76
N GLY A 386 11.99 7.46 -6.06
CA GLY A 386 11.48 7.26 -7.40
C GLY A 386 10.61 8.39 -7.92
N LYS A 387 10.03 8.19 -9.10
CA LYS A 387 9.20 9.19 -9.79
C LYS A 387 7.97 8.54 -10.38
N LEU A 388 6.81 9.12 -10.09
CA LEU A 388 5.58 8.85 -10.83
C LEU A 388 5.28 10.08 -11.69
N VAL A 389 5.22 9.90 -13.00
CA VAL A 389 4.90 10.97 -13.94
C VAL A 389 3.64 10.58 -14.69
N GLY A 390 2.61 11.41 -14.57
CA GLY A 390 1.38 11.20 -15.31
C GLY A 390 1.56 11.34 -16.83
N PHE A 391 0.61 10.81 -17.59
CA PHE A 391 0.48 11.04 -19.03
C PHE A 391 -1.01 11.05 -19.42
N ASN A 392 -1.37 11.81 -20.45
CA ASN A 392 -2.74 11.87 -20.99
C ASN A 392 -2.82 11.47 -22.48
N ASP A 393 -1.69 11.32 -23.16
CA ASP A 393 -1.66 10.88 -24.55
C ASP A 393 -1.87 9.35 -24.56
N TRP A 394 -2.96 8.86 -25.16
CA TRP A 394 -3.25 7.43 -25.30
C TRP A 394 -3.42 6.99 -26.75
#